data_AF-A0AAU4KTN0-F1
#
_entry.id   AF-A0AAU4KTN0-F1
#
_cell.length_a   1.000
_cell.length_b   1.000
_cell.length_c   1.000
_cell.angle_alpha   90.00
_cell.angle_beta   90.00
_cell.angle_gamma   90.00
#
_symmetry.space_group_name_H-M   'P 1'
#
loop_
_entity.id
_entity.type
_entity.pdbx_description
1 polymer ?
#
loop_
_entity_poly.entity_id
_entity_poly.type
_entity_poly.pdbx_seq_one_letter_code
_entity_poly.pdbx_strand_id
1 'polypeptide(L)' 'MTESRASGDGREASAKMTLSVCTVSRTGVVTRPRAVVVVPYDYQPDPVALGTLFPECACPLHRRTGVGR' A
#
# COMPACT_ATOMS: atom_id res chain seq x y z
N MET A 1 -36.00 -20.55 14.29
CA MET A 1 -35.71 -19.13 14.57
C MET A 1 -34.23 -18.91 14.29
N THR A 2 -33.93 -18.26 13.17
CA THR A 2 -32.59 -17.92 12.70
C THR A 2 -32.11 -16.66 13.42
N GLU A 3 -30.98 -16.72 14.12
CA GLU A 3 -30.24 -15.50 14.48
C GLU A 3 -28.73 -15.74 14.31
N SER A 4 -28.28 -15.52 13.08
CA SER A 4 -26.88 -15.29 12.75
C SER A 4 -26.45 -13.96 13.37
N ARG A 5 -25.50 -13.99 14.30
CA ARG A 5 -24.75 -12.80 14.73
C ARG A 5 -23.31 -12.92 14.23
N ALA A 6 -23.13 -12.58 12.96
CA ALA A 6 -21.82 -12.21 12.44
C ALA A 6 -21.57 -10.75 12.84
N SER A 7 -20.79 -10.56 13.90
CA SER A 7 -20.27 -9.24 14.28
C SER A 7 -18.76 -9.23 14.13
N GLY A 8 -18.30 -8.46 13.14
CA GLY A 8 -17.05 -7.71 13.23
C GLY A 8 -15.77 -8.42 12.81
N ASP A 9 -15.40 -8.23 11.55
CA ASP A 9 -14.15 -7.57 11.10
C ASP A 9 -13.87 -8.10 9.68
N GLY A 10 -13.81 -7.23 8.68
CA GLY A 10 -13.65 -7.60 7.27
C GLY A 10 -12.28 -8.18 6.91
N ARG A 11 -11.66 -8.94 7.81
CA ARG A 11 -10.45 -9.72 7.55
C ARG A 11 -10.88 -11.00 6.85
N GLU A 12 -10.51 -11.14 5.59
CA GLU A 12 -10.55 -12.43 4.92
C GLU A 12 -9.71 -13.42 5.74
N ALA A 13 -10.21 -14.63 5.97
CA ALA A 13 -9.57 -15.61 6.85
C ALA A 13 -8.13 -15.98 6.43
N SER A 14 -7.73 -15.64 5.20
CA SER A 14 -6.41 -15.82 4.61
C SER A 14 -5.52 -14.56 4.62
N ALA A 15 -6.00 -13.43 5.11
CA ALA A 15 -5.26 -12.17 5.15
C ALA A 15 -4.39 -12.06 6.40
N LYS A 16 -3.07 -11.98 6.20
CA LYS A 16 -2.11 -11.67 7.26
C LYS A 16 -2.13 -10.20 7.65
N MET A 17 -2.37 -9.31 6.67
CA MET A 17 -2.42 -7.87 6.89
C MET A 17 -3.29 -7.19 5.82
N THR A 18 -4.01 -6.15 6.21
CA THR A 18 -4.74 -5.27 5.31
C THR A 18 -4.22 -3.84 5.47
N LEU A 19 -3.84 -3.20 4.36
CA LEU A 19 -3.33 -1.83 4.31
C LEU A 19 -4.32 -0.95 3.55
N SER A 20 -4.74 0.16 4.17
CA SER A 20 -5.52 1.20 3.50
C SER A 20 -4.58 2.27 2.95
N VAL A 21 -4.61 2.48 1.64
CA VAL A 21 -3.78 3.50 0.98
C VAL A 21 -4.55 4.81 0.95
N CYS A 22 -4.05 5.82 1.65
CA CYS A 22 -4.62 7.17 1.67
C CYS A 22 -3.64 8.18 1.06
N THR A 23 -4.15 9.33 0.63
CA THR A 23 -3.31 10.50 0.30
C THR A 23 -3.31 11.43 1.50
N VAL A 24 -2.14 11.97 1.84
CA VAL A 24 -2.01 13.02 2.86
C VAL A 24 -1.66 14.32 2.17
N SER A 25 -2.46 15.35 2.42
CA SER A 25 -2.19 16.71 1.92
C SER A 25 -1.04 17.37 2.68
N ARG A 26 -0.50 18.48 2.13
CA ARG A 26 0.55 19.27 2.79
C ARG A 26 0.16 19.81 4.17
N THR A 27 -1.14 20.01 4.41
CA THR A 27 -1.68 20.48 5.70
C THR A 27 -2.04 19.33 6.65
N GLY A 28 -1.72 18.08 6.28
CA GLY A 28 -1.94 16.90 7.12
C GLY A 28 -3.34 16.29 6.99
N VAL A 29 -4.22 16.82 6.14
CA VAL A 29 -5.54 16.21 5.90
C VAL A 29 -5.38 14.88 5.16
N VAL A 30 -5.95 13.81 5.72
CA VAL A 30 -5.96 12.47 5.16
C VAL A 30 -7.21 12.29 4.30
N THR A 31 -7.04 11.87 3.04
CA THR A 31 -8.16 11.56 2.16
C THR A 31 -8.82 10.24 2.53
N ARG A 32 -10.02 9.99 1.99
CA ARG A 32 -10.58 8.64 1.99
C ARG A 32 -9.58 7.65 1.34
N PRO A 33 -9.56 6.38 1.76
CA PRO A 33 -8.71 5.37 1.15
C PRO A 33 -8.98 5.29 -0.35
N ARG A 34 -7.92 5.34 -1.16
CA ARG A 34 -7.98 5.19 -2.62
C ARG A 34 -7.77 3.75 -3.07
N ALA A 35 -7.18 2.91 -2.22
CA ALA A 35 -6.99 1.49 -2.46
C ALA A 35 -6.88 0.73 -1.13
N VAL A 36 -7.19 -0.56 -1.17
CA VAL A 36 -6.97 -1.51 -0.09
C VAL A 36 -6.03 -2.59 -0.61
N VAL A 37 -4.95 -2.84 0.12
CA VAL A 37 -3.98 -3.90 -0.20
C VAL A 37 -4.14 -5.00 0.84
N VAL A 38 -4.36 -6.22 0.37
CA VAL A 38 -4.45 -7.41 1.23
C VAL A 38 -3.17 -8.21 1.05
N VAL A 39 -2.46 -8.45 2.14
CA VAL A 39 -1.27 -9.31 2.19
C VAL A 39 -1.71 -10.67 2.71
N PRO A 40 -1.70 -11.73 1.88
CA PRO A 40 -2.10 -13.06 2.34
C PRO A 40 -1.01 -13.72 3.20
N TYR A 41 -1.37 -14.75 3.95
CA TYR A 41 -0.47 -15.44 4.89
C TYR A 41 0.73 -16.14 4.22
N ASP A 42 0.53 -16.65 3.02
CA ASP A 42 1.53 -17.34 2.20
C ASP A 42 2.35 -16.40 1.31
N TYR A 43 2.10 -15.09 1.38
CA TYR A 43 2.89 -14.12 0.64
C TYR A 43 4.33 -14.08 1.15
N GLN A 44 5.25 -14.47 0.27
CA GLN A 44 6.67 -14.34 0.48
C GLN A 44 7.21 -13.27 -0.48
N PRO A 45 7.60 -12.07 0.02
CA PRO A 45 8.13 -11.02 -0.84
C PRO A 45 9.49 -11.47 -1.41
N ASP A 46 9.72 -11.18 -2.69
CA ASP A 46 11.05 -11.22 -3.29
C ASP A 46 11.75 -9.87 -3.00
N PRO A 47 12.70 -9.81 -2.07
CA PRO A 47 13.33 -8.56 -1.71
C PRO A 47 14.22 -8.08 -2.84
N VAL A 48 14.04 -6.81 -3.23
CA VAL A 48 14.92 -6.18 -4.20
C VAL A 48 16.33 -6.10 -3.63
N ALA A 49 17.32 -6.61 -4.37
CA ALA A 49 18.72 -6.59 -3.95
C ALA A 49 19.22 -5.16 -3.74
N LEU A 50 20.08 -4.95 -2.74
CA LEU A 50 20.58 -3.62 -2.33
C LEU A 50 21.34 -2.86 -3.44
N GLY A 51 21.73 -3.51 -4.53
CA GLY A 51 22.38 -2.90 -5.70
C GLY A 51 21.49 -2.75 -6.93
N THR A 52 20.18 -2.97 -6.82
CA THR A 52 19.27 -2.89 -7.96
C THR A 52 19.16 -1.45 -8.45
N LEU A 53 19.51 -1.22 -9.72
CA LEU A 53 19.29 0.06 -10.39
C LEU A 53 17.80 0.19 -10.74
N PHE A 54 17.14 1.16 -10.12
CA PHE A 54 15.76 1.51 -10.45
C PHE A 54 15.69 2.43 -11.67
N PRO A 55 14.58 2.42 -12.42
CA PRO A 55 14.36 3.40 -13.46
C PRO A 55 14.42 4.83 -12.89
N GLU A 56 14.79 5.78 -13.75
CA GLU A 56 14.82 7.19 -13.40
C GLU A 56 13.47 7.70 -12.85
N CYS A 57 13.50 8.60 -11.86
CA CYS A 57 12.26 9.10 -11.27
C CYS A 57 11.43 9.84 -12.32
N ALA A 58 10.26 9.30 -12.64
CA ALA A 58 9.31 9.92 -13.57
C ALA A 58 8.63 11.18 -13.00
N CYS A 59 8.90 11.52 -11.74
CA CYS A 59 8.29 12.64 -11.05
C CYS A 59 8.70 13.99 -11.68
N PRO A 60 7.75 14.91 -11.94
CA PRO A 60 8.05 16.20 -12.58
C PRO A 60 9.12 17.04 -11.85
N LEU A 61 9.23 16.86 -10.54
CA LEU A 61 10.24 17.54 -9.71
C LEU A 61 11.66 17.08 -10.05
N HIS A 62 11.90 15.77 -10.15
CA HIS A 62 13.25 15.24 -10.43
C HIS A 62 13.57 15.15 -11.92
N ARG A 63 12.55 15.08 -12.80
CA ARG A 63 12.75 15.22 -14.26
C ARG A 63 13.34 16.58 -14.64
N ARG A 64 12.96 17.65 -13.94
CA ARG A 64 13.45 19.02 -14.21
C ARG A 64 14.89 19.24 -13.77
N THR A 65 15.32 18.54 -12.72
CA THR A 65 16.63 18.74 -12.11
C THR A 65 17.70 17.78 -12.64
N GLY A 66 17.36 16.83 -13.53
CA GLY A 66 18.34 15.94 -14.15
C GLY A 66 19.21 15.19 -13.14
N VAL A 67 18.68 14.87 -11.96
CA VAL A 67 19.47 14.24 -10.90
C VAL A 67 19.46 12.73 -11.14
N GLY A 68 20.37 12.32 -12.02
CA GLY A 68 21.12 11.09 -11.77
C GLY A 68 21.93 11.28 -10.48
N ARG A 69 21.76 10.36 -9.55
CA ARG A 69 22.75 10.07 -8.52
C ARG A 69 23.12 8.61 -8.66
#